data_AF-K1TEW4-F1
#
_entry.id   AF-K1TEW4-F1
#
_cell.length_a   1.000
_cell.length_b   1.000
_cell.length_c   1.000
_cell.angle_alpha   90.00
_cell.angle_beta   90.00
_cell.angle_gamma   90.00
#
_symmetry.space_group_name_H-M   'P 1'
#
loop_
_entity.id
_entity.type
_entity.pdbx_description
1 polymer ?
#
loop_
_entity_poly.entity_id
_entity_poly.type
_entity_poly.pdbx_seq_one_letter_code
_entity_poly.pdbx_strand_id
1 'polypeptide(L)'
;LLPYACFGVACSGLLYLVLSLLIKIFGTGKVMRFFPPIVTGPIIIAIGLTLSQSAINNCSADWLIAVVAIALVVICNIWGKGMVKIVPIIIGVIGSYVVAAILGRVDFTPVAEAAWIGLPIHWNETAFWALSDGNTSLLITSVITIMPIALATMVEHIGDISAISSTVGVNYIKDPGLHRTLLGDGLATIIASLFGAPANTTYGENTGVLSLTKVFDPRVIRIAAGFAVLFSFSPKVAALIGCMPTATSGGVSLVLYGMISAVGVRNIVETQVDFTKSRNVIIAALILVLSIGINYSAAGAIAFHIGEITISLSGLAVGALAGIILNAILPGKDYKFDEDKPDDTGVCFAVKGEEN
;
A
#
# COMPACT_ATOMS: atom_id res chain seq x y z
N LEU A 1 1.14 19.43 11.56
CA LEU A 1 2.08 18.55 10.83
C LEU A 1 1.45 17.96 9.57
N LEU A 2 0.18 17.51 9.61
CA LEU A 2 -0.53 16.94 8.45
C LEU A 2 -0.36 17.75 7.14
N PRO A 3 -0.56 19.09 7.09
CA PRO A 3 -0.39 19.86 5.85
C PRO A 3 1.02 19.77 5.25
N TYR A 4 2.05 19.71 6.08
CA TYR A 4 3.45 19.56 5.64
C TYR A 4 3.72 18.15 5.10
N ALA A 5 3.18 17.12 5.77
CA ALA A 5 3.27 15.75 5.29
C ALA A 5 2.55 15.56 3.95
N CYS A 6 1.35 16.12 3.81
CA CYS A 6 0.60 16.17 2.56
C CYS A 6 1.39 16.86 1.44
N PHE A 7 2.09 17.97 1.72
CA PHE A 7 2.98 18.57 0.74
C PHE A 7 4.14 17.64 0.34
N GLY A 8 4.77 16.96 1.31
CA GLY A 8 5.80 15.97 1.03
C GLY A 8 5.29 14.80 0.18
N VAL A 9 4.06 14.34 0.41
CA VAL A 9 3.37 13.33 -0.42
C VAL A 9 3.08 13.86 -1.82
N ALA A 10 2.65 15.10 -1.97
CA ALA A 10 2.43 15.71 -3.27
C ALA A 10 3.75 15.74 -4.09
N CYS A 11 4.86 16.10 -3.45
CA CYS A 11 6.17 16.03 -4.09
C CYS A 11 6.61 14.60 -4.39
N SER A 12 6.32 13.62 -3.52
CA SER A 12 6.67 12.22 -3.75
C SER A 12 5.90 11.63 -4.93
N GLY A 13 4.65 12.07 -5.17
CA GLY A 13 3.87 11.73 -6.37
C GLY A 13 4.52 12.17 -7.68
N LEU A 14 5.42 13.17 -7.67
CA LEU A 14 6.20 13.53 -8.86
C LEU A 14 7.17 12.41 -9.27
N LEU A 15 7.67 11.60 -8.32
CA LEU A 15 8.52 10.46 -8.63
C LEU A 15 7.78 9.40 -9.45
N TYR A 16 6.49 9.22 -9.22
CA TYR A 16 5.65 8.35 -10.04
C TYR A 16 5.56 8.84 -11.48
N LEU A 17 5.41 10.15 -11.68
CA LEU A 17 5.38 10.75 -13.02
C LEU A 17 6.73 10.61 -13.72
N VAL A 18 7.83 10.81 -12.98
CA VAL A 18 9.19 10.60 -13.49
C VAL A 18 9.39 9.15 -13.91
N LEU A 19 9.05 8.18 -13.05
CA LEU A 19 9.19 6.76 -13.36
C LEU A 19 8.29 6.35 -14.53
N SER A 20 7.04 6.83 -14.57
CA SER A 20 6.12 6.63 -15.68
C SER A 20 6.69 7.15 -17.01
N LEU A 21 7.27 8.36 -17.00
CA LEU A 21 7.92 8.95 -18.17
C LEU A 21 9.14 8.14 -18.62
N LEU A 22 9.98 7.70 -17.68
CA LEU A 22 11.13 6.84 -17.97
C LEU A 22 10.69 5.51 -18.59
N ILE A 23 9.62 4.88 -18.08
CA ILE A 23 9.06 3.65 -18.67
C ILE A 23 8.55 3.91 -20.09
N LYS A 24 7.87 5.04 -20.32
CA LYS A 24 7.35 5.40 -21.64
C LYS A 24 8.47 5.63 -22.67
N ILE A 25 9.59 6.23 -22.26
CA ILE A 25 10.73 6.54 -23.15
C ILE A 25 11.63 5.33 -23.37
N PHE A 26 12.00 4.62 -22.30
CA PHE A 26 13.01 3.55 -22.35
C PHE A 26 12.40 2.15 -22.53
N GLY A 27 11.09 2.01 -22.37
CA GLY A 27 10.36 0.75 -22.42
C GLY A 27 10.30 0.06 -21.05
N THR A 28 9.21 -0.68 -20.81
CA THR A 28 8.93 -1.36 -19.54
C THR A 28 10.02 -2.36 -19.17
N GLY A 29 10.52 -3.17 -20.10
CA GLY A 29 11.55 -4.17 -19.81
C GLY A 29 12.87 -3.60 -19.26
N LYS A 30 13.31 -2.42 -19.72
CA LYS A 30 14.56 -1.80 -19.24
C LYS A 30 14.45 -1.31 -17.81
N VAL A 31 13.30 -0.72 -17.46
CA VAL A 31 13.05 -0.18 -16.11
C VAL A 31 12.72 -1.31 -15.14
N MET A 32 11.92 -2.29 -15.55
CA MET A 32 11.56 -3.44 -14.73
C MET A 32 12.76 -4.32 -14.35
N ARG A 33 13.88 -4.24 -15.08
CA ARG A 33 15.15 -4.88 -14.68
C ARG A 33 15.65 -4.43 -13.31
N PHE A 34 15.31 -3.21 -12.87
CA PHE A 34 15.65 -2.69 -11.54
C PHE A 34 14.67 -3.17 -10.45
N PHE A 35 13.46 -3.54 -10.84
CA PHE A 35 12.37 -3.96 -9.95
C PHE A 35 11.90 -5.40 -10.27
N PRO A 36 12.80 -6.41 -10.28
CA PRO A 36 12.36 -7.78 -10.48
C PRO A 36 11.59 -8.30 -9.26
N PRO A 37 10.84 -9.40 -9.39
CA PRO A 37 10.10 -10.01 -8.29
C PRO A 37 10.91 -10.30 -7.01
N ILE A 38 12.21 -10.61 -7.16
CA ILE A 38 13.13 -10.78 -6.02
C ILE A 38 13.39 -9.49 -5.22
N VAL A 39 13.14 -8.32 -5.82
CA VAL A 39 13.19 -7.02 -5.14
C VAL A 39 11.79 -6.61 -4.71
N THR A 40 10.78 -6.71 -5.60
CA THR A 40 9.44 -6.21 -5.32
C THR A 40 8.74 -7.01 -4.21
N GLY A 41 8.84 -8.33 -4.22
CA GLY A 41 8.26 -9.19 -3.20
C GLY A 41 8.74 -8.89 -1.77
N PRO A 42 10.07 -8.93 -1.50
CA PRO A 42 10.59 -8.61 -0.18
C PRO A 42 10.28 -7.19 0.30
N ILE A 43 10.21 -6.20 -0.61
CA ILE A 43 9.76 -4.84 -0.25
C ILE A 43 8.30 -4.85 0.21
N ILE A 44 7.39 -5.52 -0.50
CA ILE A 44 5.98 -5.63 -0.11
C ILE A 44 5.84 -6.35 1.25
N ILE A 45 6.62 -7.41 1.47
CA ILE A 45 6.68 -8.09 2.78
C ILE A 45 7.11 -7.10 3.88
N ALA A 46 8.14 -6.30 3.62
CA ALA A 46 8.61 -5.30 4.58
C ALA A 46 7.59 -4.20 4.85
N ILE A 47 6.81 -3.75 3.85
CA ILE A 47 5.72 -2.77 4.04
C ILE A 47 4.74 -3.29 5.09
N GLY A 48 4.16 -4.47 4.88
CA GLY A 48 3.19 -5.02 5.83
C GLY A 48 3.78 -5.26 7.23
N LEU A 49 5.01 -5.76 7.33
CA LEU A 49 5.66 -6.02 8.62
C LEU A 49 6.05 -4.74 9.38
N THR A 50 6.42 -3.66 8.68
CA THR A 50 6.75 -2.37 9.33
C THR A 50 5.53 -1.66 9.89
N LEU A 51 4.34 -1.91 9.33
CA LEU A 51 3.07 -1.37 9.81
C LEU A 51 2.49 -2.14 11.01
N SER A 52 2.94 -3.37 11.24
CA SER A 52 2.41 -4.26 12.30
C SER A 52 2.46 -3.67 13.70
N GLN A 53 3.49 -2.88 14.03
CA GLN A 53 3.60 -2.22 15.34
C GLN A 53 2.44 -1.26 15.60
N SER A 54 2.03 -0.49 14.59
CA SER A 54 0.90 0.45 14.72
C SER A 54 -0.39 -0.32 14.99
N ALA A 55 -0.62 -1.43 14.29
CA ALA A 55 -1.78 -2.28 14.53
C ALA A 55 -1.79 -2.83 15.97
N ILE A 56 -0.67 -3.36 16.46
CA ILE A 56 -0.56 -3.90 17.83
C ILE A 56 -0.76 -2.79 18.88
N ASN A 57 -0.18 -1.61 18.68
CA ASN A 57 -0.38 -0.46 19.56
C ASN A 57 -1.86 -0.09 19.64
N ASN A 58 -2.56 -0.08 18.51
CA ASN A 58 -4.01 0.20 18.48
C ASN A 58 -4.82 -0.93 19.15
N CYS A 59 -4.44 -2.20 18.96
CA CYS A 59 -5.06 -3.33 19.67
C CYS A 59 -4.94 -3.19 21.21
N SER A 60 -3.82 -2.64 21.69
CA SER A 60 -3.54 -2.53 23.12
C SER A 60 -4.52 -1.60 23.87
N ALA A 61 -5.27 -0.75 23.15
CA ALA A 61 -6.31 0.09 23.75
C ALA A 61 -7.47 -0.74 24.34
N ASP A 62 -7.84 -1.85 23.69
CA ASP A 62 -8.83 -2.81 24.19
C ASP A 62 -8.66 -4.16 23.47
N TRP A 63 -7.92 -5.09 24.09
CA TRP A 63 -7.66 -6.40 23.50
C TRP A 63 -8.92 -7.22 23.26
N LEU A 64 -9.99 -7.04 24.05
CA LEU A 64 -11.23 -7.78 23.85
C LEU A 64 -11.85 -7.40 22.52
N ILE A 65 -12.00 -6.10 22.26
CA ILE A 65 -12.57 -5.61 20.98
C ILE A 65 -11.67 -6.00 19.81
N ALA A 66 -10.34 -5.86 19.96
CA ALA A 66 -9.39 -6.21 18.92
C ALA A 66 -9.44 -7.71 18.56
N VAL A 67 -9.49 -8.59 19.57
CA VAL A 67 -9.61 -10.05 19.36
C VAL A 67 -10.94 -10.40 18.72
N VAL A 68 -12.05 -9.75 19.10
CA VAL A 68 -13.35 -9.93 18.43
C VAL A 68 -13.25 -9.54 16.96
N ALA A 69 -12.62 -8.40 16.65
CA ALA A 69 -12.42 -7.98 15.26
C ALA A 69 -11.62 -9.02 14.46
N ILE A 70 -10.47 -9.46 14.98
CA ILE A 70 -9.62 -10.48 14.35
C ILE A 70 -10.39 -11.79 14.16
N ALA A 71 -11.07 -12.28 15.20
CA ALA A 71 -11.82 -13.52 15.17
C ALA A 71 -12.93 -13.46 14.12
N LEU A 72 -13.68 -12.37 14.05
CA LEU A 72 -14.72 -12.20 13.04
C LEU A 72 -14.16 -12.20 11.62
N VAL A 73 -13.05 -11.49 11.37
CA VAL A 73 -12.40 -11.49 10.04
C VAL A 73 -11.96 -12.91 9.67
N VAL A 74 -11.24 -13.59 10.57
CA VAL A 74 -10.72 -14.95 10.32
C VAL A 74 -11.87 -15.94 10.11
N ILE A 75 -12.90 -15.89 10.97
CA ILE A 75 -14.04 -16.80 10.89
C ILE A 75 -14.78 -16.61 9.56
N CYS A 76 -15.07 -15.36 9.19
CA CYS A 76 -15.77 -15.05 7.95
C CYS A 76 -14.94 -15.38 6.71
N ASN A 77 -13.61 -15.23 6.77
CA ASN A 77 -12.75 -15.54 5.64
C ASN A 77 -12.62 -17.06 5.41
N ILE A 78 -12.45 -17.84 6.47
CA ILE A 78 -12.25 -19.30 6.36
C ILE A 78 -13.57 -20.05 6.17
N TRP A 79 -14.57 -19.80 7.04
CA TRP A 79 -15.83 -20.55 7.08
C TRP A 79 -17.01 -19.80 6.46
N GLY A 80 -16.84 -18.54 6.07
CA GLY A 80 -17.89 -17.79 5.37
C GLY A 80 -18.24 -18.40 4.03
N LYS A 81 -19.49 -18.21 3.61
CA LYS A 81 -20.02 -18.66 2.31
C LYS A 81 -20.56 -17.47 1.52
N GLY A 82 -20.42 -17.53 0.18
CA GLY A 82 -20.92 -16.50 -0.71
C GLY A 82 -20.37 -15.11 -0.37
N MET A 83 -21.26 -14.14 -0.17
CA MET A 83 -20.89 -12.74 0.10
C MET A 83 -20.06 -12.55 1.38
N VAL A 84 -20.28 -13.37 2.41
CA VAL A 84 -19.55 -13.27 3.70
C VAL A 84 -18.05 -13.46 3.53
N LYS A 85 -17.65 -14.34 2.60
CA LYS A 85 -16.25 -14.60 2.28
C LYS A 85 -15.60 -13.50 1.44
N ILE A 86 -16.41 -12.68 0.77
CA ILE A 86 -15.94 -11.58 -0.08
C ILE A 86 -15.62 -10.33 0.75
N VAL A 87 -16.37 -10.08 1.82
CA VAL A 87 -16.22 -8.87 2.66
C VAL A 87 -15.89 -9.16 4.15
N PRO A 88 -14.98 -10.10 4.46
CA PRO A 88 -14.71 -10.50 5.85
C PRO A 88 -14.17 -9.35 6.71
N ILE A 89 -13.38 -8.45 6.10
CA ILE A 89 -12.85 -7.24 6.74
C ILE A 89 -13.98 -6.33 7.22
N ILE A 90 -14.95 -6.02 6.34
CA ILE A 90 -16.09 -5.16 6.67
C ILE A 90 -16.93 -5.79 7.78
N ILE A 91 -17.15 -7.10 7.73
CA ILE A 91 -17.89 -7.82 8.78
C ILE A 91 -17.13 -7.77 10.11
N GLY A 92 -15.81 -7.90 10.09
CA GLY A 92 -14.97 -7.74 11.28
C GLY A 92 -15.05 -6.34 11.89
N VAL A 93 -14.97 -5.30 11.05
CA VAL A 93 -15.14 -3.90 11.48
C VAL A 93 -16.52 -3.72 12.11
N ILE A 94 -17.60 -4.03 11.37
CA ILE A 94 -18.97 -3.78 11.81
C ILE A 94 -19.28 -4.60 13.08
N GLY A 95 -18.96 -5.89 13.08
CA GLY A 95 -19.29 -6.77 14.20
C GLY A 95 -18.53 -6.41 15.47
N SER A 96 -17.24 -6.10 15.39
CA SER A 96 -16.49 -5.63 16.57
C SER A 96 -16.92 -4.24 17.02
N TYR A 97 -17.31 -3.36 16.09
CA TYR A 97 -17.83 -2.04 16.43
C TYR A 97 -19.19 -2.12 17.14
N VAL A 98 -20.07 -3.02 16.70
CA VAL A 98 -21.34 -3.32 17.40
C VAL A 98 -21.08 -3.86 18.81
N VAL A 99 -20.15 -4.80 18.97
CA VAL A 99 -19.77 -5.31 20.30
C VAL A 99 -19.23 -4.19 21.18
N ALA A 100 -18.38 -3.33 20.65
CA ALA A 100 -17.86 -2.17 21.38
C ALA A 100 -18.98 -1.21 21.81
N ALA A 101 -19.98 -0.97 20.94
CA ALA A 101 -21.13 -0.14 21.26
C ALA A 101 -21.98 -0.74 22.38
N ILE A 102 -22.24 -2.05 22.36
CA ILE A 102 -22.97 -2.77 23.42
C ILE A 102 -22.23 -2.69 24.75
N LEU A 103 -20.89 -2.75 24.72
CA LEU A 103 -20.04 -2.63 25.91
C LEU A 103 -19.84 -1.18 26.39
N GLY A 104 -20.51 -0.19 25.76
CA GLY A 104 -20.40 1.22 26.13
C GLY A 104 -19.03 1.83 25.84
N ARG A 105 -18.28 1.27 24.88
CA ARG A 105 -16.93 1.72 24.50
C ARG A 105 -16.92 2.69 23.31
N VAL A 106 -18.09 3.22 22.95
CA VAL A 106 -18.29 4.12 21.81
C VAL A 106 -19.10 5.32 22.26
N ASP A 107 -18.55 6.51 22.02
CA ASP A 107 -19.28 7.77 22.17
C ASP A 107 -19.86 8.20 20.82
N PHE A 108 -21.18 8.19 20.70
CA PHE A 108 -21.90 8.60 19.49
C PHE A 108 -22.32 10.08 19.51
N THR A 109 -21.93 10.86 20.52
CA THR A 109 -22.23 12.30 20.60
C THR A 109 -21.79 13.06 19.35
N PRO A 110 -20.56 12.86 18.81
CA PRO A 110 -20.14 13.52 17.58
C PRO A 110 -21.01 13.16 16.37
N VAL A 111 -21.54 11.94 16.34
CA VAL A 111 -22.47 11.51 15.28
C VAL A 111 -23.77 12.26 15.40
N ALA A 112 -24.33 12.44 16.60
CA ALA A 112 -25.58 13.18 16.77
C ALA A 112 -25.45 14.63 16.25
N GLU A 113 -24.34 15.29 16.60
CA GLU A 113 -24.06 16.70 16.28
C GLU A 113 -23.67 16.95 14.82
N ALA A 114 -23.14 15.93 14.13
CA ALA A 114 -22.67 16.08 12.76
C ALA A 114 -23.80 16.39 11.75
N ALA A 115 -23.51 17.28 10.80
CA ALA A 115 -24.40 17.57 9.69
C ALA A 115 -24.46 16.40 8.69
N TRP A 116 -25.61 16.24 8.02
CA TRP A 116 -25.77 15.23 6.97
C TRP A 116 -25.02 15.56 5.69
N ILE A 117 -24.87 16.85 5.38
CA ILE A 117 -24.18 17.36 4.18
C ILE A 117 -23.15 18.39 4.64
N GLY A 118 -21.93 18.28 4.13
CA GLY A 118 -20.82 19.21 4.39
C GLY A 118 -19.69 19.00 3.39
N LEU A 119 -18.79 19.97 3.29
CA LEU A 119 -17.62 19.87 2.44
C LEU A 119 -16.51 19.09 3.18
N PRO A 120 -15.90 18.06 2.57
CA PRO A 120 -14.82 17.30 3.20
C PRO A 120 -13.47 18.03 3.22
N ILE A 121 -13.36 19.14 2.49
CA ILE A 121 -12.10 19.87 2.31
C ILE A 121 -12.05 21.02 3.31
N HIS A 122 -11.09 20.96 4.22
CA HIS A 122 -10.82 22.02 5.19
C HIS A 122 -9.52 22.73 4.80
N TRP A 123 -9.58 24.04 4.54
CA TRP A 123 -8.45 24.80 4.00
C TRP A 123 -7.16 24.66 4.84
N ASN A 124 -7.30 24.73 6.17
CA ASN A 124 -6.23 24.59 7.15
C ASN A 124 -5.56 23.20 7.16
N GLU A 125 -6.16 22.20 6.51
CA GLU A 125 -5.63 20.83 6.40
C GLU A 125 -5.01 20.57 5.02
N THR A 126 -5.09 21.52 4.09
CA THR A 126 -4.55 21.39 2.74
C THR A 126 -3.06 21.72 2.65
N ALA A 127 -2.36 21.12 1.67
CA ALA A 127 -0.98 21.49 1.38
C ALA A 127 -0.85 22.94 0.88
N PHE A 128 -1.90 23.51 0.30
CA PHE A 128 -1.94 24.90 -0.14
C PHE A 128 -1.77 25.87 1.02
N TRP A 129 -2.42 25.60 2.15
CA TRP A 129 -2.21 26.38 3.38
C TRP A 129 -0.77 26.29 3.88
N ALA A 130 -0.16 25.10 3.82
CA ALA A 130 1.23 24.93 4.23
C ALA A 130 2.20 25.72 3.34
N LEU A 131 1.88 25.88 2.05
CA LEU A 131 2.66 26.66 1.09
C LEU A 131 2.51 28.18 1.27
N SER A 132 1.33 28.66 1.67
CA SER A 132 1.08 30.09 1.88
C SER A 132 1.56 30.58 3.25
N ASP A 133 1.17 29.88 4.31
CA ASP A 133 1.29 30.33 5.69
C ASP A 133 2.16 29.41 6.56
N GLY A 134 2.65 28.31 5.99
CA GLY A 134 3.46 27.32 6.70
C GLY A 134 4.95 27.67 6.78
N ASN A 135 5.65 26.93 7.65
CA ASN A 135 7.09 27.05 7.83
C ASN A 135 7.85 26.34 6.68
N THR A 136 8.64 27.10 5.93
CA THR A 136 9.46 26.61 4.81
C THR A 136 10.43 25.50 5.20
N SER A 137 11.03 25.55 6.38
CA SER A 137 11.95 24.51 6.85
C SER A 137 11.24 23.17 7.06
N LEU A 138 10.01 23.21 7.59
CA LEU A 138 9.19 22.00 7.77
C LEU A 138 8.71 21.43 6.44
N LEU A 139 8.41 22.28 5.43
CA LEU A 139 8.09 21.82 4.08
C LEU A 139 9.26 21.05 3.46
N ILE A 140 10.46 21.64 3.49
CA ILE A 140 11.67 21.01 2.93
C ILE A 140 11.96 19.69 3.63
N THR A 141 11.90 19.68 4.97
CA THR A 141 12.13 18.45 5.76
C THR A 141 11.11 17.37 5.42
N SER A 142 9.84 17.74 5.23
CA SER A 142 8.77 16.79 4.87
C SER A 142 8.99 16.19 3.48
N VAL A 143 9.43 16.99 2.51
CA VAL A 143 9.78 16.49 1.16
C VAL A 143 10.95 15.51 1.24
N ILE A 144 12.03 15.87 1.94
CA ILE A 144 13.24 15.02 2.06
C ILE A 144 12.93 13.67 2.70
N THR A 145 12.07 13.66 3.72
CA THR A 145 11.72 12.45 4.47
C THR A 145 10.71 11.55 3.77
N ILE A 146 9.71 12.13 3.09
CA ILE A 146 8.61 11.37 2.48
C ILE A 146 8.94 10.90 1.06
N MET A 147 9.70 11.70 0.29
CA MET A 147 9.97 11.41 -1.12
C MET A 147 10.63 10.03 -1.34
N PRO A 148 11.61 9.58 -0.53
CA PRO A 148 12.19 8.23 -0.69
C PRO A 148 11.19 7.09 -0.44
N ILE A 149 10.16 7.32 0.38
CA ILE A 149 9.14 6.30 0.71
C ILE A 149 8.33 5.94 -0.54
N ALA A 150 8.15 6.88 -1.49
CA ALA A 150 7.45 6.62 -2.73
C ALA A 150 8.09 5.54 -3.61
N LEU A 151 9.39 5.26 -3.43
CA LEU A 151 10.03 4.12 -4.11
C LEU A 151 9.40 2.79 -3.70
N ALA A 152 9.05 2.63 -2.42
CA ALA A 152 8.45 1.41 -1.91
C ALA A 152 6.99 1.27 -2.38
N THR A 153 6.23 2.37 -2.40
CA THR A 153 4.83 2.34 -2.87
C THR A 153 4.74 2.17 -4.39
N MET A 154 5.70 2.69 -5.18
CA MET A 154 5.80 2.37 -6.61
C MET A 154 6.09 0.89 -6.85
N VAL A 155 6.93 0.28 -6.01
CA VAL A 155 7.21 -1.16 -6.04
C VAL A 155 5.97 -1.98 -5.67
N GLU A 156 5.22 -1.55 -4.67
CA GLU A 156 3.94 -2.13 -4.28
C GLU A 156 2.93 -2.07 -5.44
N HIS A 157 2.78 -0.90 -6.07
CA HIS A 157 1.94 -0.73 -7.26
C HIS A 157 2.32 -1.70 -8.38
N ILE A 158 3.61 -1.88 -8.66
CA ILE A 158 4.09 -2.85 -9.65
C ILE A 158 3.69 -4.29 -9.26
N GLY A 159 3.82 -4.64 -7.98
CA GLY A 159 3.41 -5.95 -7.46
C GLY A 159 1.90 -6.19 -7.61
N ASP A 160 1.09 -5.19 -7.29
CA ASP A 160 -0.37 -5.28 -7.41
C ASP A 160 -0.83 -5.39 -8.86
N ILE A 161 -0.22 -4.62 -9.78
CA ILE A 161 -0.50 -4.75 -11.21
C ILE A 161 -0.09 -6.14 -11.71
N SER A 162 0.98 -6.73 -11.17
CA SER A 162 1.37 -8.11 -11.49
C SER A 162 0.34 -9.13 -10.97
N ALA A 163 -0.10 -8.97 -9.71
CA ALA A 163 -1.07 -9.86 -9.07
C ALA A 163 -2.46 -9.81 -9.73
N ILE A 164 -2.94 -8.62 -10.10
CA ILE A 164 -4.21 -8.48 -10.84
C ILE A 164 -4.07 -9.00 -12.26
N SER A 165 -2.92 -8.82 -12.91
CA SER A 165 -2.66 -9.37 -14.25
C SER A 165 -2.75 -10.90 -14.24
N SER A 166 -2.15 -11.54 -13.24
CA SER A 166 -2.23 -13.00 -13.02
C SER A 166 -3.66 -13.45 -12.70
N THR A 167 -4.40 -12.67 -11.88
CA THR A 167 -5.78 -13.01 -11.49
C THR A 167 -6.78 -12.91 -12.63
N VAL A 168 -6.62 -11.91 -13.51
CA VAL A 168 -7.51 -11.67 -14.66
C VAL A 168 -7.05 -12.44 -15.91
N GLY A 169 -5.77 -12.83 -15.98
CA GLY A 169 -5.17 -13.49 -17.14
C GLY A 169 -4.80 -12.51 -18.27
N VAL A 170 -4.53 -11.24 -17.94
CA VAL A 170 -4.20 -10.19 -18.92
C VAL A 170 -2.97 -9.43 -18.43
N ASN A 171 -1.95 -9.28 -19.29
CA ASN A 171 -0.72 -8.58 -18.92
C ASN A 171 -0.90 -7.04 -18.97
N TYR A 172 -1.35 -6.45 -17.86
CA TYR A 172 -1.55 -5.01 -17.73
C TYR A 172 -0.25 -4.19 -17.66
N ILE A 173 0.89 -4.84 -17.39
CA ILE A 173 2.23 -4.23 -17.43
C ILE A 173 2.58 -3.84 -18.87
N LYS A 174 2.11 -4.63 -19.85
CA LYS A 174 2.29 -4.41 -21.29
C LYS A 174 1.19 -3.53 -21.89
N ASP A 175 -0.08 -3.89 -21.69
CA ASP A 175 -1.25 -3.14 -22.20
C ASP A 175 -2.37 -3.11 -21.14
N PRO A 176 -2.80 -1.93 -20.63
CA PRO A 176 -2.58 -0.56 -21.11
C PRO A 176 -1.17 0.01 -20.86
N GLY A 177 -0.33 -0.73 -20.14
CA GLY A 177 1.07 -0.42 -19.90
C GLY A 177 1.31 0.21 -18.53
N LEU A 178 2.40 -0.22 -17.88
CA LEU A 178 2.79 0.21 -16.54
C LEU A 178 2.97 1.74 -16.42
N HIS A 179 3.41 2.40 -17.50
CA HIS A 179 3.51 3.86 -17.55
C HIS A 179 2.14 4.53 -17.30
N ARG A 180 1.04 4.02 -17.85
CA ARG A 180 -0.29 4.61 -17.66
C ARG A 180 -0.81 4.38 -16.24
N THR A 181 -0.57 3.21 -15.69
CA THR A 181 -1.04 2.88 -14.33
C THR A 181 -0.28 3.69 -13.29
N LEU A 182 1.05 3.83 -13.42
CA LEU A 182 1.85 4.66 -12.52
C LEU A 182 1.55 6.15 -12.68
N LEU A 183 1.24 6.61 -13.90
CA LEU A 183 0.80 7.98 -14.14
C LEU A 183 -0.52 8.27 -13.41
N GLY A 184 -1.48 7.35 -13.52
CA GLY A 184 -2.77 7.47 -12.86
C GLY A 184 -2.65 7.52 -11.34
N ASP A 185 -1.82 6.61 -10.78
CA ASP A 185 -1.57 6.57 -9.33
C ASP A 185 -0.88 7.85 -8.85
N GLY A 186 0.24 8.23 -9.46
CA GLY A 186 0.96 9.45 -9.10
C GLY A 186 0.13 10.73 -9.18
N LEU A 187 -0.68 10.88 -10.24
CA LEU A 187 -1.59 12.03 -10.37
C LEU A 187 -2.68 12.01 -9.28
N ALA A 188 -3.22 10.83 -8.96
CA ALA A 188 -4.19 10.69 -7.90
C ALA A 188 -3.56 11.03 -6.53
N THR A 189 -2.33 10.57 -6.26
CA THR A 189 -1.57 10.90 -5.04
C THR A 189 -1.34 12.39 -4.91
N ILE A 190 -0.90 13.05 -5.98
CA ILE A 190 -0.67 14.51 -6.00
C ILE A 190 -1.97 15.24 -5.67
N ILE A 191 -3.04 14.96 -6.41
CA ILE A 191 -4.31 15.68 -6.23
C ILE A 191 -4.87 15.42 -4.83
N ALA A 192 -4.93 14.16 -4.39
CA ALA A 192 -5.45 13.80 -3.07
C ALA A 192 -4.69 14.52 -1.95
N SER A 193 -3.36 14.46 -1.97
CA SER A 193 -2.52 15.07 -0.94
C SER A 193 -2.56 16.60 -0.93
N LEU A 194 -2.69 17.26 -2.08
CA LEU A 194 -2.87 18.71 -2.12
C LEU A 194 -4.10 19.17 -1.32
N PHE A 195 -5.16 18.36 -1.31
CA PHE A 195 -6.41 18.63 -0.57
C PHE A 195 -6.45 17.99 0.84
N GLY A 196 -5.32 17.54 1.37
CA GLY A 196 -5.21 17.06 2.76
C GLY A 196 -5.45 15.56 2.95
N ALA A 197 -5.61 14.79 1.86
CA ALA A 197 -5.73 13.35 1.95
C ALA A 197 -4.35 12.66 2.06
N PRO A 198 -4.27 11.44 2.63
CA PRO A 198 -3.02 10.68 2.66
C PRO A 198 -2.61 10.20 1.25
N ALA A 199 -1.38 9.69 1.14
CA ALA A 199 -0.93 9.01 -0.07
C ALA A 199 -1.87 7.83 -0.39
N ASN A 200 -2.17 7.63 -1.67
CA ASN A 200 -2.90 6.47 -2.15
C ASN A 200 -1.94 5.53 -2.89
N THR A 201 -2.42 4.30 -3.08
CA THR A 201 -1.78 3.24 -3.87
C THR A 201 -2.88 2.26 -4.28
N THR A 202 -2.54 1.28 -5.12
CA THR A 202 -3.44 0.17 -5.45
C THR A 202 -3.71 -0.72 -4.24
N TYR A 203 -4.89 -1.34 -4.19
CA TYR A 203 -5.26 -2.29 -3.14
C TYR A 203 -5.14 -3.72 -3.67
N GLY A 204 -4.03 -4.40 -3.37
CA GLY A 204 -3.79 -5.80 -3.73
C GLY A 204 -4.84 -6.76 -3.18
N GLU A 205 -5.50 -6.44 -2.06
CA GLU A 205 -6.55 -7.27 -1.44
C GLU A 205 -7.77 -7.43 -2.35
N ASN A 206 -8.03 -6.46 -3.24
CA ASN A 206 -9.12 -6.53 -4.20
C ASN A 206 -8.95 -7.67 -5.20
N THR A 207 -7.71 -8.13 -5.46
CA THR A 207 -7.47 -9.29 -6.33
C THR A 207 -8.16 -10.55 -5.80
N GLY A 208 -8.25 -10.72 -4.47
CA GLY A 208 -9.00 -11.80 -3.83
C GLY A 208 -10.49 -11.75 -4.18
N VAL A 209 -11.10 -10.57 -4.11
CA VAL A 209 -12.51 -10.35 -4.48
C VAL A 209 -12.75 -10.66 -5.95
N LEU A 210 -11.86 -10.19 -6.84
CA LEU A 210 -11.93 -10.46 -8.28
C LEU A 210 -11.84 -11.97 -8.56
N SER A 211 -10.94 -12.68 -7.88
CA SER A 211 -10.76 -14.12 -8.05
C SER A 211 -12.00 -14.94 -7.67
N LEU A 212 -12.75 -14.49 -6.66
CA LEU A 212 -13.97 -15.14 -6.15
C LEU A 212 -15.22 -14.75 -6.96
N THR A 213 -15.38 -13.46 -7.28
CA THR A 213 -16.57 -12.95 -7.96
C THR A 213 -16.53 -13.17 -9.47
N LYS A 214 -15.34 -13.29 -10.05
CA LYS A 214 -15.11 -13.32 -11.51
C LYS A 214 -15.67 -12.09 -12.25
N VAL A 215 -15.82 -10.97 -11.54
CA VAL A 215 -16.24 -9.70 -12.12
C VAL A 215 -15.02 -8.80 -12.30
N PHE A 216 -14.58 -8.67 -13.55
CA PHE A 216 -13.37 -7.90 -13.91
C PHE A 216 -13.67 -6.56 -14.59
N ASP A 217 -14.94 -6.18 -14.73
CA ASP A 217 -15.34 -4.93 -15.38
C ASP A 217 -14.94 -3.71 -14.51
N PRO A 218 -14.06 -2.81 -15.00
CA PRO A 218 -13.65 -1.61 -14.26
C PRO A 218 -14.80 -0.67 -13.91
N ARG A 219 -15.96 -0.77 -14.58
CA ARG A 219 -17.16 0.02 -14.27
C ARG A 219 -17.64 -0.20 -12.84
N VAL A 220 -17.48 -1.41 -12.29
CA VAL A 220 -17.87 -1.71 -10.91
C VAL A 220 -17.05 -0.88 -9.92
N ILE A 221 -15.76 -0.74 -10.16
CA ILE A 221 -14.87 0.09 -9.34
C ILE A 221 -15.21 1.57 -9.48
N ARG A 222 -15.61 2.04 -10.67
CA ARG A 222 -16.07 3.44 -10.86
C ARG A 222 -17.35 3.75 -10.10
N ILE A 223 -18.28 2.79 -10.03
CA ILE A 223 -19.51 2.93 -9.22
C ILE A 223 -19.15 3.04 -7.74
N ALA A 224 -18.24 2.19 -7.25
CA ALA A 224 -17.75 2.28 -5.87
C ALA A 224 -17.08 3.63 -5.58
N ALA A 225 -16.27 4.16 -6.51
CA ALA A 225 -15.68 5.50 -6.39
C ALA A 225 -16.76 6.59 -6.32
N GLY A 226 -17.85 6.48 -7.09
CA GLY A 226 -18.99 7.40 -7.02
C GLY A 226 -19.66 7.39 -5.64
N PHE A 227 -19.86 6.20 -5.04
CA PHE A 227 -20.36 6.10 -3.66
C PHE A 227 -19.39 6.70 -2.64
N ALA A 228 -18.08 6.47 -2.78
CA ALA A 228 -17.08 7.05 -1.89
C ALA A 228 -17.07 8.58 -1.95
N VAL A 229 -17.20 9.16 -3.16
CA VAL A 229 -17.36 10.61 -3.34
C VAL A 229 -18.64 11.08 -2.68
N LEU A 230 -19.78 10.41 -2.90
CA LEU A 230 -21.04 10.83 -2.29
C LEU A 230 -20.99 10.80 -0.75
N PHE A 231 -20.38 9.77 -0.16
CA PHE A 231 -20.23 9.66 1.30
C PHE A 231 -19.23 10.64 1.89
N SER A 232 -18.23 11.11 1.12
CA SER A 232 -17.28 12.11 1.64
C SER A 232 -17.95 13.46 1.91
N PHE A 233 -19.05 13.80 1.22
CA PHE A 233 -19.85 14.99 1.52
C PHE A 233 -20.77 14.84 2.73
N SER A 234 -20.66 13.74 3.50
CA SER A 234 -21.45 13.54 4.71
C SER A 234 -20.58 13.53 5.97
N PRO A 235 -20.49 14.67 6.69
CA PRO A 235 -19.80 14.74 7.98
C PRO A 235 -20.31 13.71 9.00
N LYS A 236 -21.60 13.36 8.90
CA LYS A 236 -22.23 12.31 9.71
C LYS A 236 -21.65 10.92 9.46
N VAL A 237 -21.34 10.58 8.20
CA VAL A 237 -20.61 9.34 7.87
C VAL A 237 -19.17 9.40 8.37
N ALA A 238 -18.49 10.54 8.21
CA ALA A 238 -17.14 10.74 8.74
C ALA A 238 -17.09 10.60 10.27
N ALA A 239 -18.06 11.19 10.99
CA ALA A 239 -18.19 11.08 12.44
C ALA A 239 -18.47 9.63 12.86
N LEU A 240 -19.33 8.90 12.14
CA LEU A 240 -19.60 7.49 12.42
C LEU A 240 -18.33 6.64 12.33
N ILE A 241 -17.48 6.88 11.32
CA ILE A 241 -16.19 6.21 11.18
C ILE A 241 -15.22 6.67 12.28
N GLY A 242 -15.20 7.97 12.60
CA GLY A 242 -14.31 8.56 13.60
C GLY A 242 -14.59 8.13 15.05
N CYS A 243 -15.84 7.79 15.37
CA CYS A 243 -16.22 7.24 16.68
C CYS A 243 -15.81 5.79 16.88
N MET A 244 -15.26 5.13 15.85
CA MET A 244 -14.81 3.75 15.93
C MET A 244 -13.65 3.62 16.93
N PRO A 245 -13.72 2.69 17.90
CA PRO A 245 -12.62 2.45 18.83
C PRO A 245 -11.34 2.12 18.09
N THR A 246 -10.22 2.68 18.56
CA THR A 246 -8.89 2.41 18.00
C THR A 246 -8.56 0.92 18.03
N ALA A 247 -9.06 0.18 19.03
CA ALA A 247 -8.91 -1.28 19.11
C ALA A 247 -9.59 -2.06 17.96
N THR A 248 -10.77 -1.63 17.49
CA THR A 248 -11.42 -2.23 16.31
C THR A 248 -10.55 -2.02 15.08
N SER A 249 -10.12 -0.77 14.86
CA SER A 249 -9.22 -0.44 13.74
C SER A 249 -7.90 -1.21 13.84
N GLY A 250 -7.34 -1.35 15.05
CA GLY A 250 -6.12 -2.11 15.32
C GLY A 250 -6.25 -3.59 14.97
N GLY A 251 -7.31 -4.25 15.45
CA GLY A 251 -7.55 -5.67 15.18
C GLY A 251 -7.72 -5.97 13.69
N VAL A 252 -8.46 -5.12 12.98
CA VAL A 252 -8.64 -5.26 11.53
C VAL A 252 -7.34 -4.94 10.77
N SER A 253 -6.64 -3.86 11.16
CA SER A 253 -5.35 -3.47 10.58
C SER A 253 -4.30 -4.56 10.76
N LEU A 254 -4.30 -5.29 11.88
CA LEU A 254 -3.39 -6.41 12.12
C LEU A 254 -3.55 -7.49 11.05
N VAL A 255 -4.79 -7.84 10.71
CA VAL A 255 -5.08 -8.82 9.66
C VAL A 255 -4.73 -8.25 8.28
N LEU A 256 -5.08 -6.99 8.00
CA LEU A 256 -4.77 -6.32 6.74
C LEU A 256 -3.25 -6.24 6.47
N TYR A 257 -2.46 -5.74 7.41
CA TYR A 257 -1.01 -5.62 7.25
C TYR A 257 -0.31 -6.98 7.13
N GLY A 258 -0.84 -8.00 7.83
CA GLY A 258 -0.43 -9.39 7.65
C GLY A 258 -0.75 -9.91 6.24
N MET A 259 -1.92 -9.60 5.69
CA MET A 259 -2.30 -9.96 4.33
C MET A 259 -1.45 -9.24 3.27
N ILE A 260 -1.11 -7.96 3.45
CA ILE A 260 -0.15 -7.25 2.57
C ILE A 260 1.17 -8.03 2.51
N SER A 261 1.70 -8.43 3.67
CA SER A 261 2.93 -9.23 3.72
C SER A 261 2.78 -10.57 2.99
N ALA A 262 1.64 -11.24 3.17
CA ALA A 262 1.33 -12.49 2.48
C ALA A 262 1.19 -12.31 0.96
N VAL A 263 0.68 -11.17 0.47
CA VAL A 263 0.66 -10.83 -0.96
C VAL A 263 2.08 -10.67 -1.50
N GLY A 264 2.99 -10.08 -0.72
CA GLY A 264 4.42 -10.05 -1.08
C GLY A 264 5.02 -11.45 -1.24
N VAL A 265 4.74 -12.38 -0.32
CA VAL A 265 5.14 -13.80 -0.45
C VAL A 265 4.51 -14.44 -1.68
N ARG A 266 3.21 -14.22 -1.88
CA ARG A 266 2.47 -14.75 -3.04
C ARG A 266 3.07 -14.26 -4.35
N ASN A 267 3.43 -12.98 -4.46
CA ASN A 267 4.10 -12.42 -5.64
C ASN A 267 5.39 -13.20 -5.94
N ILE A 268 6.23 -13.45 -4.94
CA ILE A 268 7.49 -14.20 -5.09
C ILE A 268 7.23 -15.65 -5.56
N VAL A 269 6.20 -16.30 -5.01
CA VAL A 269 5.82 -17.67 -5.36
C VAL A 269 5.21 -17.74 -6.76
N GLU A 270 4.26 -16.88 -7.10
CA GLU A 270 3.60 -16.86 -8.41
C GLU A 270 4.58 -16.53 -9.52
N THR A 271 5.53 -15.63 -9.25
CA THR A 271 6.60 -15.28 -10.20
C THR A 271 7.75 -16.28 -10.25
N GLN A 272 7.69 -17.38 -9.48
CA GLN A 272 8.67 -18.49 -9.47
C GLN A 272 10.10 -18.05 -9.19
N VAL A 273 10.30 -17.17 -8.20
CA VAL A 273 11.64 -16.73 -7.81
C VAL A 273 12.44 -17.88 -7.19
N ASP A 274 13.57 -18.21 -7.81
CA ASP A 274 14.45 -19.28 -7.36
C ASP A 274 15.34 -18.83 -6.17
N PHE A 275 14.99 -19.26 -4.96
CA PHE A 275 15.81 -19.06 -3.75
C PHE A 275 16.93 -20.08 -3.55
N THR A 276 17.10 -21.06 -4.43
CA THR A 276 18.30 -21.93 -4.38
C THR A 276 19.55 -21.13 -4.78
N LYS A 277 19.38 -20.07 -5.55
CA LYS A 277 20.44 -19.11 -5.90
C LYS A 277 20.76 -18.20 -4.72
N SER A 278 21.98 -18.32 -4.19
CA SER A 278 22.47 -17.50 -3.07
C SER A 278 22.32 -15.99 -3.30
N ARG A 279 22.45 -15.54 -4.56
CA ARG A 279 22.19 -14.15 -4.98
C ARG A 279 20.82 -13.66 -4.52
N ASN A 280 19.78 -14.42 -4.81
CA ASN A 280 18.41 -14.04 -4.54
C ASN A 280 18.15 -14.02 -3.02
N VAL A 281 18.63 -15.04 -2.32
CA VAL A 281 18.57 -15.11 -0.84
C VAL A 281 19.19 -13.88 -0.19
N ILE A 282 20.40 -13.47 -0.62
CA ILE A 282 21.10 -12.31 -0.07
C ILE A 282 20.32 -11.01 -0.31
N ILE A 283 19.78 -10.80 -1.51
CA ILE A 283 19.00 -9.60 -1.84
C ILE A 283 17.76 -9.52 -0.93
N ALA A 284 16.99 -10.60 -0.84
CA ALA A 284 15.78 -10.62 -0.02
C ALA A 284 16.09 -10.42 1.47
N ALA A 285 17.13 -11.10 1.99
CA ALA A 285 17.55 -10.97 3.38
C ALA A 285 17.93 -9.53 3.74
N LEU A 286 18.70 -8.86 2.88
CA LEU A 286 19.11 -7.48 3.13
C LEU A 286 17.95 -6.49 3.05
N ILE A 287 17.02 -6.66 2.10
CA ILE A 287 15.80 -5.85 2.06
C ILE A 287 15.03 -5.99 3.37
N LEU A 288 14.72 -7.22 3.79
CA LEU A 288 13.91 -7.47 4.98
C LEU A 288 14.59 -6.96 6.27
N VAL A 289 15.87 -7.28 6.47
CA VAL A 289 16.59 -6.91 7.69
C VAL A 289 16.81 -5.40 7.76
N LEU A 290 17.16 -4.73 6.66
CA LEU A 290 17.32 -3.27 6.67
C LEU A 290 15.97 -2.59 6.89
N SER A 291 14.92 -3.02 6.19
CA SER A 291 13.60 -2.40 6.32
C SER A 291 12.99 -2.53 7.70
N ILE A 292 13.06 -3.72 8.29
CA ILE A 292 12.50 -3.99 9.62
C ILE A 292 13.46 -3.49 10.70
N GLY A 293 14.73 -3.89 10.63
CA GLY A 293 15.73 -3.64 11.67
C GLY A 293 16.01 -2.14 11.90
N ILE A 294 16.05 -1.32 10.85
CA ILE A 294 16.24 0.13 11.01
C ILE A 294 15.00 0.75 11.65
N ASN A 295 13.80 0.35 11.22
CA ASN A 295 12.54 0.89 11.73
C ASN A 295 12.36 0.61 13.24
N TYR A 296 12.78 -0.56 13.69
CA TYR A 296 12.74 -0.95 15.12
C TYR A 296 14.03 -0.64 15.89
N SER A 297 15.03 -0.02 15.25
CA SER A 297 16.22 0.44 15.95
C SER A 297 15.91 1.65 16.83
N ALA A 298 16.76 1.93 17.83
CA ALA A 298 16.60 3.11 18.68
C ALA A 298 16.60 4.45 17.90
N ALA A 299 17.20 4.47 16.71
CA ALA A 299 17.21 5.63 15.83
C ALA A 299 15.97 5.73 14.92
N GLY A 300 15.26 4.62 14.66
CA GLY A 300 14.08 4.53 13.78
C GLY A 300 14.33 4.82 12.29
N ALA A 301 15.47 5.44 11.95
CA ALA A 301 15.86 5.83 10.60
C ALA A 301 17.38 5.97 10.51
N ILE A 302 17.90 6.00 9.27
CA ILE A 302 19.31 6.35 9.03
C ILE A 302 19.37 7.83 8.68
N ALA A 303 19.94 8.62 9.59
CA ALA A 303 20.15 10.04 9.39
C ALA A 303 21.56 10.33 8.86
N PHE A 304 21.64 11.10 7.78
CA PHE A 304 22.87 11.66 7.23
C PHE A 304 22.85 13.18 7.38
N HIS A 305 23.95 13.75 7.88
CA HIS A 305 24.12 15.20 7.95
C HIS A 305 24.97 15.67 6.77
N ILE A 306 24.37 16.41 5.85
CA ILE A 306 25.07 17.07 4.74
C ILE A 306 25.01 18.58 5.01
N GLY A 307 26.09 19.11 5.59
CA GLY A 307 26.10 20.49 6.09
C GLY A 307 25.08 20.67 7.22
N GLU A 308 24.19 21.65 7.09
CA GLU A 308 23.11 21.91 8.06
C GLU A 308 21.84 21.06 7.82
N ILE A 309 21.80 20.27 6.73
CA ILE A 309 20.61 19.50 6.34
C ILE A 309 20.74 18.07 6.86
N THR A 310 19.75 17.65 7.66
CA THR A 310 19.63 16.26 8.12
C THR A 310 18.69 15.50 7.19
N ILE A 311 19.21 14.53 6.44
CA ILE A 311 18.43 13.62 5.59
C ILE A 311 18.19 12.35 6.39
N SER A 312 16.93 12.08 6.73
CA SER A 312 16.54 10.87 7.45
C SER A 312 15.84 9.90 6.49
N LEU A 313 16.46 8.76 6.23
CA LEU A 313 15.89 7.68 5.43
C LEU A 313 15.20 6.66 6.32
N SER A 314 13.92 6.42 6.07
CA SER A 314 13.20 5.33 6.74
C SER A 314 13.82 3.98 6.42
N GLY A 315 13.66 3.01 7.33
CA GLY A 315 14.15 1.65 7.09
C GLY A 315 13.63 1.08 5.76
N LEU A 316 12.35 1.30 5.46
CA LEU A 316 11.74 0.86 4.21
C LEU A 316 12.45 1.46 2.98
N ALA A 317 12.74 2.76 2.98
CA ALA A 317 13.48 3.40 1.89
C ALA A 317 14.90 2.84 1.76
N VAL A 318 15.60 2.63 2.87
CA VAL A 318 16.96 2.05 2.86
C VAL A 318 16.95 0.63 2.31
N GLY A 319 16.03 -0.23 2.75
CA GLY A 319 15.92 -1.61 2.26
C GLY A 319 15.55 -1.66 0.78
N ALA A 320 14.64 -0.80 0.33
CA ALA A 320 14.28 -0.70 -1.09
C ALA A 320 15.49 -0.29 -1.96
N LEU A 321 16.21 0.76 -1.55
CA LEU A 321 17.42 1.21 -2.25
C LEU A 321 18.50 0.14 -2.27
N ALA A 322 18.76 -0.51 -1.14
CA ALA A 322 19.72 -1.61 -1.05
C ALA A 322 19.35 -2.76 -1.99
N GLY A 323 18.08 -3.16 -2.02
CA GLY A 323 17.58 -4.20 -2.93
C GLY A 323 17.80 -3.86 -4.40
N ILE A 324 17.44 -2.64 -4.81
CA ILE A 324 17.61 -2.15 -6.19
C ILE A 324 19.09 -2.13 -6.58
N ILE A 325 19.95 -1.57 -5.70
CA ILE A 325 21.39 -1.43 -5.95
C ILE A 325 22.06 -2.80 -6.03
N LEU A 326 21.78 -3.71 -5.09
CA LEU A 326 22.35 -5.06 -5.08
C LEU A 326 21.92 -5.86 -6.30
N ASN A 327 20.64 -5.78 -6.68
CA ASN A 327 20.17 -6.41 -7.91
C ASN A 327 20.88 -5.86 -9.16
N ALA A 328 21.22 -4.57 -9.17
CA ALA A 328 21.95 -3.94 -10.27
C ALA A 328 23.42 -4.40 -10.36
N ILE A 329 24.09 -4.58 -9.22
CA ILE A 329 25.52 -4.91 -9.14
C ILE A 329 25.77 -6.42 -9.28
N LEU A 330 24.94 -7.26 -8.64
CA LEU A 330 25.19 -8.70 -8.57
C LEU A 330 24.98 -9.40 -9.93
N PRO A 331 25.89 -10.33 -10.31
CA PRO A 331 25.79 -11.11 -11.55
C PRO A 331 24.63 -12.13 -11.49
N GLY A 332 24.23 -12.71 -12.63
CA GLY A 332 23.13 -13.69 -12.72
C GLY A 332 21.74 -13.04 -12.80
N LYS A 333 21.52 -12.23 -13.84
CA LYS A 333 20.26 -11.50 -14.07
C LYS A 333 19.36 -12.31 -14.99
N ASP A 334 18.38 -12.99 -14.42
CA ASP A 334 17.57 -14.00 -15.13
C ASP A 334 16.12 -13.52 -15.39
N TYR A 335 15.91 -12.24 -15.73
CA TYR A 335 14.54 -11.70 -15.85
C TYR A 335 14.26 -11.12 -17.24
N LYS A 336 13.32 -11.77 -17.97
CA LYS A 336 12.68 -11.26 -19.19
C LYS A 336 11.24 -10.82 -18.87
N PHE A 337 10.87 -9.59 -19.23
CA PHE A 337 9.55 -9.00 -18.94
C PHE A 337 8.62 -8.87 -20.15
N ASP A 338 9.09 -9.22 -21.35
CA ASP A 338 8.38 -8.96 -22.63
C ASP A 338 7.66 -10.20 -23.21
N GLU A 339 7.79 -11.38 -22.60
CA GLU A 339 7.24 -12.63 -23.14
C GLU A 339 5.85 -12.94 -22.53
N ASP A 340 4.89 -13.28 -23.39
CA ASP A 340 3.53 -13.69 -23.00
C ASP A 340 3.46 -15.18 -22.58
N LYS A 341 4.55 -15.95 -22.74
CA LYS A 341 4.67 -17.38 -22.39
C LYS A 341 5.93 -17.65 -21.57
N PRO A 342 5.92 -18.65 -20.67
CA PRO A 342 7.09 -19.00 -19.86
C PRO A 342 8.18 -19.61 -20.74
N ASP A 343 9.39 -19.09 -20.63
CA ASP A 343 10.62 -19.70 -21.13
C ASP A 343 11.45 -20.13 -19.91
N ASP A 344 12.39 -21.08 -20.07
CA ASP A 344 13.16 -21.76 -18.99
C ASP A 344 13.99 -20.82 -18.05
N THR A 345 13.95 -19.52 -18.30
CA THR A 345 14.63 -18.47 -17.50
C THR A 345 13.75 -17.23 -17.29
N GLY A 346 12.42 -17.36 -17.39
CA GLY A 346 11.46 -16.25 -17.30
C GLY A 346 10.47 -16.35 -16.14
N VAL A 347 9.90 -15.20 -15.77
CA VAL A 347 8.78 -15.08 -14.82
C VAL A 347 7.51 -15.57 -15.49
N CYS A 348 6.80 -16.52 -14.89
CA CYS A 348 5.50 -16.94 -15.39
C CYS A 348 4.43 -15.90 -14.97
N PHE A 349 3.94 -15.12 -15.93
CA PHE A 349 2.71 -14.32 -15.77
C PHE A 349 1.45 -15.09 -16.23
N ALA A 350 1.62 -16.35 -16.65
CA ALA A 350 0.55 -17.19 -17.19
C ALA A 350 -0.11 -18.06 -16.10
N VAL A 351 -1.40 -18.33 -16.32
CA VAL A 351 -2.35 -18.96 -15.40
C VAL A 351 -1.94 -20.39 -15.03
N LYS A 352 -2.02 -20.73 -13.74
CA LYS A 352 -2.09 -22.14 -13.31
C LYS A 352 -3.49 -22.67 -13.66
N GLY A 353 -3.65 -23.30 -14.83
CA GLY A 353 -4.95 -23.87 -15.22
C GLY A 353 -5.20 -24.17 -16.70
N GLU A 354 -4.32 -23.79 -17.63
CA GLU A 354 -4.40 -24.26 -19.03
C GLU A 354 -3.48 -25.47 -19.25
N GLU A 355 -3.71 -26.53 -18.48
CA GLU A 355 -3.39 -27.89 -18.89
C GLU A 355 -4.69 -28.70 -18.78
N ASN A 356 -5.51 -28.58 -19.83
CA ASN A 356 -6.32 -29.64 -20.44
C ASN A 356 -7.12 -29.09 -21.62
#